data_AF-A0A939ZYT9-F1
#
_entry.id   AF-A0A939ZYT9-F1
#
_cell.length_a   1.000
_cell.length_b   1.000
_cell.length_c   1.000
_cell.angle_alpha   90.00
_cell.angle_beta   90.00
_cell.angle_gamma   90.00
#
_symmetry.space_group_name_H-M   'P 1'
#
loop_
_entity.id
_entity.type
_entity.pdbx_description
1 polymer ?
#
loop_
_entity_poly.entity_id
_entity_poly.type
_entity_poly.pdbx_seq_one_letter_code
_entity_poly.pdbx_strand_id
1 'polypeptide(L)'
;MKKNWIAKVAALMLALTLITSCFVGSTFAKYVTKAQGEDNARVAKWGILLTAAGTPLFESEYETDDTNGYEGLSVKSDNGDNVVAPGTHKDGFTGTITGTPEVAVRYELKIMKDSFKDIVLPAGEGYTDYTYFYEKDGVWDYHDTFDLDKDYAPLKWDVGVSNSNGTSYLLSALLEAHPGAANAGLTPVGASATDAIAIMSNTTYQNILKGILMDMVSGAQNVQFTDTDEYFAISMDFEPGCEMDYTFTLEWTWSFENNDDVTWCNDKADTYIGNVAAGVIEDAACITDIELNVIATATQID
;
A
#
# COMPACT_ATOMS: atom_id res chain seq x y z
N MET A 1 -57.67 19.61 -103.15
CA MET A 1 -57.03 19.09 -101.92
C MET A 1 -57.14 20.19 -100.85
N LYS A 2 -57.86 19.98 -99.74
CA LYS A 2 -58.03 21.01 -98.70
C LYS A 2 -56.69 21.23 -97.95
N LYS A 3 -56.31 22.49 -97.75
CA LYS A 3 -55.00 22.91 -97.21
C LYS A 3 -55.04 22.79 -95.68
N ASN A 4 -54.49 21.72 -95.12
CA ASN A 4 -54.48 21.45 -93.66
C ASN A 4 -53.43 22.29 -92.92
N TRP A 5 -53.54 23.62 -93.00
CA TRP A 5 -52.63 24.58 -92.36
C TRP A 5 -52.52 24.37 -90.85
N ILE A 6 -53.65 24.07 -90.19
CA ILE A 6 -53.74 23.86 -88.75
C ILE A 6 -52.90 22.65 -88.31
N ALA A 7 -52.87 21.57 -89.09
CA ALA A 7 -52.06 20.38 -88.78
C ALA A 7 -50.55 20.67 -88.86
N LYS A 8 -50.12 21.55 -89.77
CA LYS A 8 -48.71 21.98 -89.87
C LYS A 8 -48.30 22.86 -88.70
N VAL A 9 -49.17 23.77 -88.27
CA VAL A 9 -48.93 24.61 -87.09
C VAL A 9 -48.91 23.78 -85.81
N ALA A 10 -49.80 22.78 -85.69
CA ALA A 10 -49.82 21.86 -84.56
C ALA A 10 -48.55 21.00 -84.48
N ALA A 11 -48.08 20.48 -85.61
CA ALA A 11 -46.82 19.70 -85.66
C ALA A 11 -45.59 20.57 -85.33
N LEU A 12 -45.58 21.84 -85.78
CA LEU A 12 -44.52 22.80 -85.44
C LEU A 12 -44.51 23.10 -83.93
N MET A 13 -45.68 23.36 -83.35
CA MET A 13 -45.81 23.62 -81.91
C MET A 13 -45.39 22.40 -81.09
N LEU A 14 -45.73 21.19 -81.53
CA LEU A 14 -45.30 19.93 -80.89
C LEU A 14 -43.78 19.73 -80.96
N ALA A 15 -43.16 20.03 -82.11
CA ALA A 15 -41.71 19.93 -82.27
C ALA A 15 -40.98 20.97 -81.40
N LEU A 16 -41.53 22.18 -81.31
CA LEU A 16 -40.98 23.25 -80.48
C LEU A 16 -41.10 22.91 -79.00
N THR A 17 -42.25 22.36 -78.56
CA THR A 17 -42.42 21.91 -77.17
C THR A 17 -41.49 20.75 -76.82
N LEU A 18 -41.25 19.80 -77.74
CA LEU A 18 -40.29 18.71 -77.54
C LEU A 18 -38.87 19.24 -77.32
N ILE A 19 -38.40 20.16 -78.18
CA ILE A 19 -37.06 20.74 -78.08
C ILE A 19 -36.93 21.52 -76.76
N THR A 20 -37.93 22.33 -76.38
CA THR A 20 -37.90 23.05 -75.11
C THR A 20 -37.92 22.13 -73.90
N SER A 21 -38.61 20.97 -73.99
CA SER A 21 -38.63 19.98 -72.90
C SER A 21 -37.29 19.28 -72.71
N CYS A 22 -36.54 19.06 -73.79
CA CYS A 22 -35.19 18.50 -73.73
C CYS A 22 -34.20 19.47 -73.08
N PHE A 23 -34.31 20.78 -73.35
CA PHE A 23 -33.46 21.79 -72.71
C PHE A 23 -33.77 21.98 -71.22
N VAL A 24 -35.03 21.80 -70.81
CA VAL A 24 -35.45 21.82 -69.39
C VAL A 24 -34.99 20.55 -68.63
N GLY A 25 -34.70 19.45 -69.33
CA GLY A 25 -34.18 18.20 -68.77
C GLY A 25 -32.70 18.27 -68.33
N SER A 26 -31.88 19.04 -69.03
CA SER A 26 -30.45 19.26 -68.70
C SER A 26 -30.21 20.09 -67.42
N THR A 27 -31.26 20.65 -66.82
CA THR A 27 -31.23 21.33 -65.51
C THR A 27 -31.76 20.47 -64.36
N PHE A 28 -31.99 19.16 -64.56
CA PHE A 28 -32.11 18.23 -63.42
C PHE A 28 -30.72 17.93 -62.87
N ALA A 29 -30.20 18.95 -62.19
CA ALA A 29 -29.29 18.92 -61.07
C ALA A 29 -28.24 17.81 -61.00
N LYS A 30 -26.98 18.21 -61.13
CA LYS A 30 -25.89 17.48 -60.47
C LYS A 30 -25.83 17.93 -59.01
N TYR A 31 -26.70 17.39 -58.16
CA TYR A 31 -26.56 17.54 -56.72
C TYR A 31 -25.40 16.66 -56.25
N VAL A 32 -24.28 17.28 -55.89
CA VAL A 32 -23.27 16.63 -55.06
C VAL A 32 -23.34 17.30 -53.70
N THR A 33 -23.93 16.62 -52.73
CA THR A 33 -23.88 17.01 -51.32
C THR A 33 -22.57 16.51 -50.74
N LYS A 34 -21.73 17.41 -50.24
CA LYS A 34 -20.51 17.09 -49.49
C LYS A 34 -20.70 17.56 -48.06
N ALA A 35 -20.53 16.66 -47.11
CA ALA A 35 -20.41 16.98 -45.69
C ALA A 35 -18.98 16.64 -45.28
N GLN A 36 -18.28 17.61 -44.70
CA GLN A 36 -16.95 17.43 -44.11
C GLN A 36 -17.11 17.63 -42.61
N GLY A 37 -16.77 16.59 -41.84
CA GLY A 37 -16.65 16.65 -40.40
C GLY A 37 -15.18 16.50 -40.06
N GLU A 38 -14.67 17.41 -39.24
CA GLU A 38 -13.33 17.29 -38.66
C GLU A 38 -13.52 16.93 -37.18
N ASP A 39 -12.92 15.81 -36.79
CA ASP A 39 -12.88 15.35 -35.40
C ASP A 39 -11.41 15.25 -35.00
N ASN A 40 -11.07 15.80 -33.84
CA ASN A 40 -9.70 15.83 -33.33
C ASN A 40 -9.74 15.38 -31.87
N ALA A 41 -9.01 14.31 -31.56
CA ALA A 41 -8.82 13.80 -30.21
C ALA A 41 -7.33 13.79 -29.86
N ARG A 42 -7.04 13.86 -28.56
CA ARG A 42 -5.69 13.63 -28.02
C ARG A 42 -5.71 12.41 -27.11
N VAL A 43 -4.53 11.79 -26.92
CA VAL A 43 -4.35 10.71 -25.96
C VAL A 43 -4.61 11.24 -24.54
N ALA A 44 -5.31 10.44 -23.73
CA ALA A 44 -5.54 10.74 -22.32
C ALA A 44 -4.21 10.65 -21.54
N LYS A 45 -4.00 11.56 -20.59
CA LYS A 45 -2.78 11.59 -19.78
C LYS A 45 -2.83 10.50 -18.72
N TRP A 46 -1.69 9.80 -18.56
CA TRP A 46 -1.48 8.93 -17.41
C TRP A 46 -1.46 9.72 -16.10
N GLY A 47 -0.69 10.82 -16.05
CA GLY A 47 -0.80 11.83 -14.99
C GLY A 47 -0.43 11.37 -13.57
N ILE A 48 0.09 10.15 -13.39
CA ILE A 48 0.48 9.59 -12.09
C ILE A 48 1.99 9.55 -11.96
N LEU A 49 2.46 9.97 -10.79
CA LEU A 49 3.83 9.75 -10.33
C LEU A 49 3.79 8.82 -9.12
N LEU A 50 4.47 7.69 -9.26
CA LEU A 50 4.71 6.75 -8.17
C LEU A 50 6.14 6.89 -7.71
N THR A 51 6.33 7.25 -6.45
CA THR A 51 7.67 7.29 -5.85
C THR A 51 7.71 6.27 -4.73
N ALA A 52 8.38 5.15 -4.99
CA ALA A 52 8.85 4.23 -3.96
C ALA A 52 10.21 4.76 -3.47
N ALA A 53 10.20 5.84 -2.69
CA ALA A 53 11.40 6.37 -2.09
C ALA A 53 11.03 7.31 -0.95
N GLY A 54 11.52 6.96 0.24
CA GLY A 54 11.64 7.91 1.33
C GLY A 54 11.99 7.17 2.60
N THR A 55 13.28 7.13 2.89
CA THR A 55 13.97 6.49 4.03
C THR A 55 14.14 4.95 3.93
N PRO A 56 15.34 4.43 4.26
CA PRO A 56 15.54 3.03 4.56
C PRO A 56 14.69 2.63 5.77
N LEU A 57 14.10 1.44 5.72
CA LEU A 57 13.28 0.90 6.81
C LEU A 57 14.10 0.64 8.07
N PHE A 58 15.40 0.42 7.92
CA PHE A 58 16.36 0.15 8.98
C PHE A 58 17.61 0.98 8.75
N GLU A 59 18.27 1.38 9.82
CA GLU A 59 19.48 2.18 9.79
C GLU A 59 20.62 1.50 10.55
N SER A 60 21.85 1.91 10.27
CA SER A 60 23.01 1.44 11.02
C SER A 60 23.23 2.21 12.33
N GLU A 61 22.53 3.33 12.51
CA GLU A 61 22.68 4.24 13.65
C GLU A 61 21.30 4.81 14.04
N TYR A 62 21.03 4.92 15.34
CA TYR A 62 19.81 5.53 15.89
C TYR A 62 20.18 6.56 16.95
N GLU A 63 19.52 7.72 16.92
CA GLU A 63 19.63 8.71 17.99
C GLU A 63 18.92 8.22 19.25
N THR A 64 19.22 8.83 20.39
CA THR A 64 18.55 8.54 21.64
C THR A 64 17.25 9.34 21.78
N ASP A 65 16.17 8.68 22.18
CA ASP A 65 14.95 9.35 22.63
C ASP A 65 14.99 9.71 24.13
N ASP A 66 16.13 9.48 24.80
CA ASP A 66 16.27 9.68 26.24
C ASP A 66 16.14 11.16 26.62
N THR A 67 15.01 11.50 27.23
CA THR A 67 14.76 12.84 27.74
C THR A 67 15.57 13.14 29.02
N ASN A 68 16.30 12.16 29.58
CA ASN A 68 17.09 12.29 30.80
C ASN A 68 18.54 12.80 30.57
N GLY A 69 18.87 13.23 29.35
CA GLY A 69 20.07 14.03 29.08
C GLY A 69 21.29 13.25 28.58
N TYR A 70 21.13 12.03 28.08
CA TYR A 70 22.12 11.42 27.21
C TYR A 70 22.05 12.11 25.83
N GLU A 71 23.15 12.68 25.36
CA GLU A 71 23.25 13.24 24.00
C GLU A 71 24.24 12.39 23.20
N GLY A 72 23.70 11.46 22.41
CA GLY A 72 24.48 10.49 21.65
C GLY A 72 23.59 9.50 20.88
N LEU A 73 24.23 8.58 20.17
CA LEU A 73 23.55 7.48 19.50
C LEU A 73 23.13 6.42 20.54
N SER A 74 21.88 5.98 20.49
CA SER A 74 21.37 4.85 21.28
C SER A 74 21.86 3.51 20.71
N VAL A 75 21.95 3.43 19.38
CA VAL A 75 22.38 2.24 18.65
C VAL A 75 23.37 2.64 17.57
N LYS A 76 24.43 1.85 17.43
CA LYS A 76 25.39 1.95 16.34
C LYS A 76 25.93 0.58 15.98
N SER A 77 25.72 0.19 14.73
CA SER A 77 26.31 -1.00 14.13
C SER A 77 27.84 -0.87 14.07
N ASP A 78 28.54 -1.95 14.37
CA ASP A 78 30.01 -2.01 14.37
C ASP A 78 30.59 -2.18 12.96
N ASN A 79 29.83 -2.83 12.07
CA ASN A 79 30.21 -3.18 10.72
C ASN A 79 29.48 -2.32 9.65
N GLY A 80 28.51 -1.50 10.07
CA GLY A 80 27.72 -0.64 9.20
C GLY A 80 26.47 -1.30 8.62
N ASP A 81 26.16 -2.53 9.02
CA ASP A 81 24.90 -3.20 8.69
C ASP A 81 23.73 -2.47 9.36
N ASN A 82 22.56 -2.57 8.74
CA ASN A 82 21.34 -2.08 9.34
C ASN A 82 20.96 -2.98 10.52
N VAL A 83 20.64 -2.38 11.65
CA VAL A 83 20.35 -3.09 12.90
C VAL A 83 19.06 -2.59 13.50
N VAL A 84 18.43 -3.41 14.32
CA VAL A 84 17.29 -3.03 15.15
C VAL A 84 17.56 -3.48 16.58
N ALA A 85 17.07 -2.74 17.55
CA ALA A 85 17.30 -3.03 18.96
C ALA A 85 16.16 -2.48 19.83
N PRO A 86 16.06 -2.90 21.11
CA PRO A 86 15.14 -2.29 22.05
C PRO A 86 15.27 -0.76 22.09
N GLY A 87 14.14 -0.07 22.03
CA GLY A 87 14.05 1.38 21.98
C GLY A 87 14.12 2.01 20.60
N THR A 88 14.40 1.24 19.54
CA THR A 88 14.47 1.78 18.18
C THR A 88 13.10 1.77 17.51
N HIS A 89 12.84 2.78 16.67
CA HIS A 89 11.61 2.91 15.91
C HIS A 89 11.88 3.66 14.60
N LYS A 90 11.02 3.45 13.59
CA LYS A 90 11.10 4.19 12.32
C LYS A 90 9.75 4.22 11.59
N ASP A 91 9.50 5.34 10.92
CA ASP A 91 8.35 5.54 10.01
C ASP A 91 8.63 4.98 8.58
N GLY A 92 9.46 3.93 8.51
CA GLY A 92 10.55 3.80 7.56
C GLY A 92 10.28 3.31 6.12
N PHE A 93 9.05 3.09 5.68
CA PHE A 93 8.80 2.90 4.24
C PHE A 93 7.65 3.76 3.76
N THR A 94 7.93 4.68 2.84
CA THR A 94 6.92 5.57 2.26
C THR A 94 6.74 5.31 0.77
N GLY A 95 5.52 4.92 0.40
CA GLY A 95 5.07 4.83 -0.99
C GLY A 95 4.17 6.01 -1.31
N THR A 96 4.61 6.93 -2.16
CA THR A 96 3.81 8.09 -2.57
C THR A 96 3.15 7.86 -3.92
N ILE A 97 1.85 8.18 -3.99
CA ILE A 97 1.10 8.28 -5.23
C ILE A 97 0.56 9.70 -5.37
N THR A 98 0.99 10.37 -6.43
CA THR A 98 0.61 11.77 -6.70
C THR A 98 0.14 11.97 -8.14
N GLY A 99 -0.72 12.98 -8.33
CA GLY A 99 -1.12 13.48 -9.65
C GLY A 99 -2.61 13.36 -9.95
N THR A 100 -2.99 13.65 -11.19
CA THR A 100 -4.40 13.71 -11.63
C THR A 100 -4.54 13.00 -13.00
N PRO A 101 -4.87 11.70 -13.03
CA PRO A 101 -4.99 10.92 -14.25
C PRO A 101 -6.25 11.30 -15.03
N GLU A 102 -6.21 11.17 -16.36
CA GLU A 102 -7.40 11.34 -17.22
C GLU A 102 -8.08 9.99 -17.55
N VAL A 103 -7.59 8.92 -16.95
CA VAL A 103 -8.06 7.54 -17.09
C VAL A 103 -8.33 6.96 -15.72
N ALA A 104 -9.18 5.94 -15.64
CA ALA A 104 -9.40 5.23 -14.39
C ALA A 104 -8.15 4.41 -14.02
N VAL A 105 -7.82 4.38 -12.74
CA VAL A 105 -6.55 3.83 -12.25
C VAL A 105 -6.80 2.91 -11.08
N ARG A 106 -6.14 1.76 -11.07
CA ARG A 106 -5.99 0.91 -9.90
C ARG A 106 -4.61 1.10 -9.29
N TYR A 107 -4.58 1.49 -8.02
CA TYR A 107 -3.38 1.44 -7.20
C TYR A 107 -3.36 0.16 -6.36
N GLU A 108 -2.22 -0.52 -6.34
CA GLU A 108 -1.98 -1.69 -5.51
C GLU A 108 -0.70 -1.52 -4.70
N LEU A 109 -0.80 -1.73 -3.38
CA LEU A 109 0.33 -1.90 -2.49
C LEU A 109 0.39 -3.36 -2.05
N LYS A 110 1.49 -4.06 -2.34
CA LYS A 110 1.71 -5.49 -2.08
C LYS A 110 2.88 -5.67 -1.12
N ILE A 111 2.66 -6.46 -0.07
CA ILE A 111 3.69 -6.94 0.85
C ILE A 111 3.87 -8.42 0.58
N MET A 112 5.05 -8.82 0.10
CA MET A 112 5.34 -10.22 -0.24
C MET A 112 5.63 -11.03 1.03
N LYS A 113 4.88 -12.11 1.27
CA LYS A 113 4.98 -12.96 2.45
C LYS A 113 6.23 -13.86 2.44
N ASP A 114 6.62 -14.35 1.26
CA ASP A 114 7.81 -15.19 1.10
C ASP A 114 9.13 -14.44 1.38
N SER A 115 9.08 -13.12 1.23
CA SER A 115 10.16 -12.18 1.47
C SER A 115 10.06 -11.53 2.85
N PHE A 116 9.05 -11.90 3.64
CA PHE A 116 8.83 -11.35 4.95
C PHE A 116 9.47 -12.25 6.01
N LYS A 117 10.54 -11.75 6.63
CA LYS A 117 11.19 -12.37 7.79
C LYS A 117 11.15 -11.38 8.93
N ASP A 118 10.67 -11.82 10.08
CA ASP A 118 10.64 -11.04 11.32
C ASP A 118 11.63 -11.64 12.32
N ILE A 119 12.03 -10.83 13.31
CA ILE A 119 12.80 -11.33 14.44
C ILE A 119 11.86 -12.15 15.32
N VAL A 120 12.22 -13.41 15.54
CA VAL A 120 11.38 -14.35 16.30
C VAL A 120 12.25 -15.22 17.20
N LEU A 121 11.92 -15.23 18.49
CA LEU A 121 12.33 -16.26 19.43
C LEU A 121 11.15 -17.22 19.65
N PRO A 122 11.23 -18.48 19.19
CA PRO A 122 10.11 -19.42 19.28
C PRO A 122 9.67 -19.71 20.73
N ALA A 123 8.42 -20.13 20.90
CA ALA A 123 7.93 -20.66 22.16
C ALA A 123 8.81 -21.85 22.61
N GLY A 124 9.12 -21.92 23.90
CA GLY A 124 10.04 -22.91 24.43
C GLY A 124 10.25 -22.79 25.93
N GLU A 125 10.74 -23.86 26.54
CA GLU A 125 11.06 -23.90 27.96
C GLU A 125 12.58 -23.95 28.16
N GLY A 126 13.06 -23.36 29.25
CA GLY A 126 14.44 -23.50 29.70
C GLY A 126 15.46 -22.60 28.98
N TYR A 127 15.02 -21.47 28.40
CA TYR A 127 15.95 -20.48 27.84
C TYR A 127 16.83 -19.91 28.96
N THR A 128 18.14 -19.83 28.74
CA THR A 128 19.06 -19.26 29.73
C THR A 128 18.81 -17.76 29.87
N ASP A 129 18.64 -17.31 31.12
CA ASP A 129 18.52 -15.89 31.44
C ASP A 129 19.90 -15.23 31.47
N TYR A 130 20.16 -14.33 30.51
CA TYR A 130 21.41 -13.59 30.41
C TYR A 130 21.36 -12.17 31.01
N THR A 131 20.24 -11.78 31.64
CA THR A 131 20.05 -10.43 32.18
C THR A 131 20.86 -10.18 33.46
N TYR A 132 21.12 -11.23 34.25
CA TYR A 132 21.86 -11.14 35.51
C TYR A 132 22.87 -12.28 35.64
N PHE A 133 24.01 -11.98 36.29
CA PHE A 133 24.88 -13.01 36.84
C PHE A 133 24.44 -13.36 38.26
N TYR A 134 24.38 -14.63 38.59
CA TYR A 134 24.08 -15.08 39.95
C TYR A 134 25.10 -16.11 40.40
N GLU A 135 25.36 -16.08 41.71
CA GLU A 135 26.26 -17.00 42.37
C GLU A 135 25.48 -18.22 42.85
N LYS A 136 25.87 -19.40 42.37
CA LYS A 136 25.37 -20.68 42.86
C LYS A 136 26.56 -21.54 43.25
N ASP A 137 26.57 -22.01 44.50
CA ASP A 137 27.63 -22.87 45.03
C ASP A 137 29.06 -22.32 44.86
N GLY A 138 29.23 -20.98 44.89
CA GLY A 138 30.51 -20.29 44.78
C GLY A 138 31.03 -20.11 43.35
N VAL A 139 30.18 -20.37 42.34
CA VAL A 139 30.45 -20.11 40.92
C VAL A 139 29.47 -19.07 40.42
N TRP A 140 29.98 -18.04 39.76
CA TRP A 140 29.19 -17.01 39.08
C TRP A 140 28.89 -17.47 37.67
N ASP A 141 27.63 -17.76 37.37
CA ASP A 141 27.22 -18.29 36.06
C ASP A 141 25.73 -17.99 35.81
N TYR A 142 25.32 -18.14 34.54
CA TYR A 142 23.94 -18.00 34.09
C TYR A 142 23.18 -19.35 34.23
N HIS A 143 22.75 -19.72 35.44
CA HIS A 143 21.91 -20.91 35.76
C HIS A 143 20.35 -20.80 35.86
N ASP A 144 19.73 -19.63 35.95
CA ASP A 144 18.31 -19.35 35.88
C ASP A 144 17.83 -19.39 34.43
N THR A 145 16.56 -19.73 34.29
CA THR A 145 15.92 -19.94 32.99
C THR A 145 14.57 -19.28 32.94
N PHE A 146 14.11 -18.97 31.74
CA PHE A 146 12.76 -18.51 31.48
C PHE A 146 12.09 -19.35 30.40
N ASP A 147 10.76 -19.38 30.47
CA ASP A 147 9.91 -20.09 29.53
C ASP A 147 9.09 -19.09 28.73
N LEU A 148 8.83 -19.41 27.47
CA LEU A 148 7.99 -18.65 26.55
C LEU A 148 6.79 -19.52 26.17
N ASP A 149 5.60 -19.14 26.66
CA ASP A 149 4.33 -19.81 26.33
C ASP A 149 3.93 -19.63 24.85
N LYS A 150 4.50 -18.64 24.17
CA LYS A 150 4.26 -18.28 22.77
C LYS A 150 5.51 -17.70 22.13
N ASP A 151 5.55 -17.69 20.81
CA ASP A 151 6.62 -17.04 20.05
C ASP A 151 6.73 -15.56 20.45
N TYR A 152 7.95 -15.12 20.71
CA TYR A 152 8.28 -13.75 21.04
C TYR A 152 8.83 -13.05 19.80
N ALA A 153 8.13 -12.01 19.37
CA ALA A 153 8.52 -11.14 18.26
C ALA A 153 8.54 -9.69 18.77
N PRO A 154 9.72 -9.06 18.86
CA PRO A 154 9.84 -7.75 19.51
C PRO A 154 9.30 -6.60 18.65
N LEU A 155 9.42 -6.71 17.32
CA LEU A 155 9.03 -5.65 16.39
C LEU A 155 7.51 -5.55 16.27
N LYS A 156 6.99 -4.35 16.52
CA LYS A 156 5.57 -4.02 16.35
C LYS A 156 5.41 -3.18 15.11
N TRP A 157 4.67 -3.72 14.15
CA TRP A 157 4.46 -3.11 12.84
C TRP A 157 3.12 -2.38 12.78
N ASP A 158 3.11 -1.26 12.07
CA ASP A 158 1.90 -0.49 11.79
C ASP A 158 1.89 0.03 10.36
N VAL A 159 0.70 0.20 9.80
CA VAL A 159 0.51 0.73 8.45
C VAL A 159 -0.25 2.04 8.55
N GLY A 160 0.31 3.09 7.98
CA GLY A 160 -0.29 4.40 7.94
C GLY A 160 -0.72 4.83 6.53
N VAL A 161 -1.70 5.72 6.49
CA VAL A 161 -2.01 6.53 5.31
C VAL A 161 -2.01 7.98 5.72
N SER A 162 -1.29 8.80 4.97
CA SER A 162 -1.30 10.24 5.11
C SER A 162 -1.53 10.95 3.78
N ASN A 163 -1.95 12.22 3.86
CA ASN A 163 -2.03 13.14 2.73
C ASN A 163 -1.17 14.38 2.99
N SER A 164 -0.96 15.19 1.95
CA SER A 164 -0.18 16.44 2.07
C SER A 164 -0.74 17.48 3.03
N ASN A 165 -2.01 17.36 3.43
CA ASN A 165 -2.65 18.25 4.41
C ASN A 165 -2.25 17.92 5.86
N GLY A 166 -1.41 16.91 6.07
CA GLY A 166 -0.88 16.52 7.38
C GLY A 166 -1.82 15.61 8.19
N THR A 167 -2.92 15.15 7.59
CA THR A 167 -3.76 14.14 8.22
C THR A 167 -3.09 12.78 8.05
N SER A 168 -2.63 12.18 9.14
CA SER A 168 -2.06 10.83 9.18
C SER A 168 -2.93 9.95 10.07
N TYR A 169 -3.13 8.70 9.64
CA TYR A 169 -3.78 7.69 10.46
C TYR A 169 -2.99 6.40 10.40
N LEU A 170 -2.60 5.93 11.57
CA LEU A 170 -2.07 4.59 11.76
C LEU A 170 -3.23 3.60 11.92
N LEU A 171 -3.04 2.39 11.40
CA LEU A 171 -4.03 1.33 11.51
C LEU A 171 -4.32 0.99 12.97
N SER A 172 -3.30 0.99 13.84
CA SER A 172 -3.48 0.78 15.28
C SER A 172 -4.36 1.85 15.94
N ALA A 173 -4.15 3.13 15.63
CA ALA A 173 -4.91 4.24 16.19
C ALA A 173 -6.39 4.23 15.74
N LEU A 174 -6.64 3.80 14.51
CA LEU A 174 -8.00 3.61 13.98
C LEU A 174 -8.73 2.46 14.69
N LEU A 175 -7.99 1.41 15.06
CA LEU A 175 -8.52 0.27 15.80
C LEU A 175 -8.94 0.64 17.22
N GLU A 176 -8.14 1.46 17.90
CA GLU A 176 -8.45 1.97 19.25
C GLU A 176 -9.69 2.88 19.27
N ALA A 177 -9.90 3.67 18.20
CA ALA A 177 -11.07 4.55 18.06
C ALA A 177 -12.38 3.78 17.79
N HIS A 178 -12.31 2.48 17.44
CA HIS A 178 -13.46 1.64 17.08
C HIS A 178 -13.49 0.32 17.91
N PRO A 179 -13.93 0.36 19.18
CA PRO A 179 -13.85 -0.77 20.13
C PRO A 179 -14.71 -2.01 19.78
N GLY A 180 -15.50 -1.98 18.70
CA GLY A 180 -16.19 -3.17 18.19
C GLY A 180 -15.23 -4.27 17.70
N ALA A 181 -13.99 -3.91 17.39
CA ALA A 181 -12.92 -4.81 16.99
C ALA A 181 -12.20 -5.48 18.17
N ALA A 182 -12.14 -4.83 19.34
CA ALA A 182 -11.55 -5.42 20.56
C ALA A 182 -12.27 -6.70 21.04
N ASN A 183 -13.54 -6.90 20.64
CA ASN A 183 -14.33 -8.09 20.95
C ASN A 183 -13.97 -9.34 20.11
N ALA A 184 -13.00 -9.24 19.19
CA ALA A 184 -12.47 -10.39 18.44
C ALA A 184 -11.32 -11.12 19.16
N GLY A 185 -10.92 -10.68 20.37
CA GLY A 185 -9.90 -11.36 21.18
C GLY A 185 -8.45 -11.13 20.72
N LEU A 186 -8.21 -10.10 19.91
CA LEU A 186 -6.89 -9.75 19.40
C LEU A 186 -6.51 -8.39 20.00
N THR A 187 -5.52 -8.37 20.90
CA THR A 187 -4.99 -7.13 21.48
C THR A 187 -4.03 -6.47 20.48
N PRO A 188 -4.16 -5.16 20.18
CA PRO A 188 -3.30 -4.46 19.21
C PRO A 188 -1.83 -4.34 19.65
N VAL A 189 -1.52 -4.72 20.89
CA VAL A 189 -0.21 -4.55 21.51
C VAL A 189 0.36 -5.93 21.81
N GLY A 190 1.54 -6.22 21.25
CA GLY A 190 2.30 -7.44 21.59
C GLY A 190 2.35 -8.52 20.52
N ALA A 191 1.72 -8.35 19.36
CA ALA A 191 1.61 -9.38 18.34
C ALA A 191 2.84 -9.39 17.40
N SER A 192 3.25 -10.57 16.93
CA SER A 192 4.28 -10.75 15.89
C SER A 192 3.80 -10.21 14.54
N ALA A 193 4.67 -10.05 13.55
CA ALA A 193 4.18 -9.68 12.22
C ALA A 193 3.24 -10.71 11.57
N THR A 194 3.33 -11.98 11.98
CA THR A 194 2.35 -13.02 11.62
C THR A 194 0.97 -12.70 12.17
N ASP A 195 0.90 -12.16 13.39
CA ASP A 195 -0.34 -11.71 14.01
C ASP A 195 -0.84 -10.41 13.39
N ALA A 196 0.05 -9.50 12.97
CA ALA A 196 -0.33 -8.29 12.22
C ALA A 196 -0.97 -8.67 10.88
N ILE A 197 -0.40 -9.64 10.15
CA ILE A 197 -0.99 -10.20 8.92
C ILE A 197 -2.31 -10.92 9.23
N ALA A 198 -2.42 -11.66 10.33
CA ALA A 198 -3.66 -12.32 10.74
C ALA A 198 -4.77 -11.33 11.16
N ILE A 199 -4.41 -10.21 11.76
CA ILE A 199 -5.32 -9.10 12.07
C ILE A 199 -5.77 -8.43 10.77
N MET A 200 -4.84 -8.15 9.85
CA MET A 200 -5.13 -7.58 8.53
C MET A 200 -5.92 -8.52 7.60
N SER A 201 -5.88 -9.84 7.84
CA SER A 201 -6.69 -10.83 7.11
C SER A 201 -8.08 -11.04 7.71
N ASN A 202 -8.39 -10.44 8.87
CA ASN A 202 -9.70 -10.52 9.51
C ASN A 202 -10.75 -9.69 8.76
N THR A 203 -11.81 -10.33 8.28
CA THR A 203 -12.88 -9.70 7.49
C THR A 203 -13.57 -8.51 8.18
N THR A 204 -13.72 -8.54 9.51
CA THR A 204 -14.34 -7.44 10.26
C THR A 204 -13.45 -6.19 10.24
N TYR A 205 -12.14 -6.39 10.42
CA TYR A 205 -11.14 -5.32 10.39
C TYR A 205 -10.99 -4.76 8.99
N GLN A 206 -10.94 -5.62 7.98
CA GLN A 206 -10.92 -5.20 6.58
C GLN A 206 -12.13 -4.33 6.24
N ASN A 207 -13.32 -4.67 6.70
CA ASN A 207 -14.51 -3.87 6.40
C ASN A 207 -14.48 -2.48 7.07
N ILE A 208 -13.99 -2.39 8.31
CA ILE A 208 -13.78 -1.11 9.00
C ILE A 208 -12.73 -0.27 8.25
N LEU A 209 -11.60 -0.89 7.90
CA LEU A 209 -10.50 -0.23 7.20
C LEU A 209 -10.88 0.20 5.77
N LYS A 210 -11.71 -0.58 5.07
CA LYS A 210 -12.28 -0.21 3.76
C LYS A 210 -13.07 1.10 3.86
N GLY A 211 -13.96 1.20 4.85
CA GLY A 211 -14.77 2.40 5.06
C GLY A 211 -13.91 3.63 5.36
N ILE A 212 -12.92 3.46 6.24
CA ILE A 212 -11.98 4.54 6.60
C ILE A 212 -11.16 4.99 5.39
N LEU A 213 -10.59 4.05 4.62
CA LEU A 213 -9.83 4.38 3.41
C LEU A 213 -10.69 5.09 2.36
N MET A 214 -11.94 4.67 2.17
CA MET A 214 -12.88 5.35 1.26
C MET A 214 -13.24 6.77 1.72
N ASP A 215 -13.35 7.00 3.04
CA ASP A 215 -13.61 8.33 3.60
C ASP A 215 -12.39 9.26 3.51
N MET A 216 -11.19 8.71 3.67
CA MET A 216 -9.94 9.47 3.72
C MET A 216 -9.31 9.74 2.35
N VAL A 217 -9.42 8.76 1.46
CA VAL A 217 -8.85 8.80 0.12
C VAL A 217 -9.95 9.26 -0.83
N SER A 218 -10.01 10.57 -1.03
CA SER A 218 -10.98 11.19 -1.93
C SER A 218 -10.91 10.53 -3.31
N GLY A 219 -12.07 10.08 -3.81
CA GLY A 219 -12.17 9.40 -5.09
C GLY A 219 -11.70 7.94 -5.10
N ALA A 220 -11.24 7.38 -3.97
CA ALA A 220 -11.02 5.95 -3.85
C ALA A 220 -12.35 5.19 -3.87
N GLN A 221 -12.36 4.13 -4.66
CA GLN A 221 -13.46 3.22 -4.84
C GLN A 221 -12.95 1.79 -4.78
N ASN A 222 -13.88 0.84 -4.62
CA ASN A 222 -13.60 -0.59 -4.67
C ASN A 222 -12.40 -1.03 -3.80
N VAL A 223 -12.21 -0.43 -2.62
CA VAL A 223 -11.10 -0.77 -1.72
C VAL A 223 -11.17 -2.26 -1.37
N GLN A 224 -10.13 -3.01 -1.72
CA GLN A 224 -10.01 -4.45 -1.44
C GLN A 224 -8.75 -4.76 -0.65
N PHE A 225 -8.90 -5.73 0.24
CA PHE A 225 -7.81 -6.39 0.91
C PHE A 225 -7.71 -7.79 0.35
N THR A 226 -6.53 -8.20 -0.08
CA THR A 226 -6.26 -9.54 -0.59
C THR A 226 -5.20 -10.16 0.29
N ASP A 227 -5.51 -11.32 0.85
CA ASP A 227 -4.55 -12.11 1.61
C ASP A 227 -4.42 -13.48 0.93
N THR A 228 -3.19 -13.80 0.51
CA THR A 228 -2.83 -15.07 -0.13
C THR A 228 -1.64 -15.68 0.59
N ASP A 229 -1.25 -16.91 0.29
CA ASP A 229 -0.01 -17.48 0.85
C ASP A 229 1.26 -16.74 0.37
N GLU A 230 1.17 -15.97 -0.73
CA GLU A 230 2.31 -15.27 -1.35
C GLU A 230 2.43 -13.80 -0.94
N TYR A 231 1.31 -13.09 -0.72
CA TYR A 231 1.31 -11.66 -0.41
C TYR A 231 0.06 -11.21 0.34
N PHE A 232 0.19 -10.09 1.04
CA PHE A 232 -0.91 -9.23 1.46
C PHE A 232 -0.98 -7.99 0.55
N ALA A 233 -2.16 -7.59 0.12
CA ALA A 233 -2.32 -6.43 -0.75
C ALA A 233 -3.51 -5.54 -0.39
N ILE A 234 -3.30 -4.24 -0.55
CA ILE A 234 -4.34 -3.21 -0.54
C ILE A 234 -4.51 -2.71 -1.97
N SER A 235 -5.73 -2.78 -2.49
CA SER A 235 -6.07 -2.29 -3.83
C SER A 235 -7.14 -1.20 -3.73
N MET A 236 -6.96 -0.12 -4.48
CA MET A 236 -7.87 1.03 -4.54
C MET A 236 -8.06 1.45 -6.00
N ASP A 237 -9.31 1.68 -6.40
CA ASP A 237 -9.65 2.22 -7.73
C ASP A 237 -9.90 3.72 -7.64
N PHE A 238 -9.44 4.48 -8.62
CA PHE A 238 -9.60 5.93 -8.72
C PHE A 238 -10.29 6.28 -10.04
N GLU A 239 -11.30 7.13 -9.94
CA GLU A 239 -11.99 7.68 -11.12
C GLU A 239 -11.08 8.65 -11.92
N PRO A 240 -11.32 8.81 -13.23
CA PRO A 240 -10.66 9.85 -14.02
C PRO A 240 -10.85 11.24 -13.41
N GLY A 241 -9.78 12.02 -13.34
CA GLY A 241 -9.80 13.39 -12.82
C GLY A 241 -9.69 13.51 -11.29
N CYS A 242 -9.60 12.39 -10.56
CA CYS A 242 -9.36 12.39 -9.13
C CYS A 242 -7.91 12.85 -8.82
N GLU A 243 -7.76 13.78 -7.89
CA GLU A 243 -6.45 14.20 -7.38
C GLU A 243 -5.94 13.18 -6.37
N MET A 244 -4.78 12.58 -6.66
CA MET A 244 -4.06 11.70 -5.74
C MET A 244 -2.93 12.49 -5.09
N ASP A 245 -2.86 12.38 -3.77
CA ASP A 245 -1.79 12.96 -2.96
C ASP A 245 -1.68 12.19 -1.64
N TYR A 246 -1.34 10.90 -1.78
CA TYR A 246 -1.36 9.96 -0.68
C TYR A 246 0.01 9.34 -0.48
N THR A 247 0.39 9.22 0.79
CA THR A 247 1.59 8.52 1.24
C THR A 247 1.16 7.35 2.11
N PHE A 248 1.51 6.15 1.67
CA PHE A 248 1.37 4.94 2.46
C PHE A 248 2.64 4.75 3.27
N THR A 249 2.52 4.66 4.59
CA THR A 249 3.65 4.43 5.49
C THR A 249 3.59 3.01 6.04
N LEU A 250 4.75 2.37 6.17
CA LEU A 250 4.92 1.21 7.02
C LEU A 250 5.93 1.58 8.09
N GLU A 251 5.52 1.39 9.33
CA GLU A 251 6.22 1.84 10.52
C GLU A 251 6.46 0.64 11.43
N TRP A 252 7.54 0.69 12.20
CA TRP A 252 7.79 -0.32 13.21
C TRP A 252 8.40 0.29 14.46
N THR A 253 8.16 -0.36 15.59
CA THR A 253 8.71 0.01 16.90
C THR A 253 9.16 -1.24 17.65
N TRP A 254 10.38 -1.21 18.20
CA TRP A 254 10.80 -2.07 19.30
C TRP A 254 10.81 -1.22 20.56
N SER A 255 9.75 -1.29 21.37
CA SER A 255 9.62 -0.43 22.54
C SER A 255 10.57 -0.83 23.67
N PHE A 256 11.02 0.15 24.46
CA PHE A 256 11.47 -0.13 25.83
C PHE A 256 10.26 -0.43 26.72
N GLU A 257 10.37 -1.43 27.58
CA GLU A 257 9.27 -1.91 28.41
C GLU A 257 9.27 -1.17 29.76
N ASN A 258 8.51 -0.06 29.88
CA ASN A 258 8.36 0.71 31.12
C ASN A 258 6.96 0.53 31.76
N ASN A 259 6.55 -0.68 32.15
CA ASN A 259 5.70 -0.98 33.35
C ASN A 259 5.08 -2.41 33.36
N ASP A 260 5.29 -3.08 34.50
CA ASP A 260 4.51 -4.10 35.23
C ASP A 260 4.03 -5.45 34.61
N ASP A 261 4.44 -6.50 35.32
CA ASP A 261 4.02 -7.92 35.44
C ASP A 261 4.30 -8.95 34.31
N VAL A 262 4.48 -8.57 33.04
CA VAL A 262 4.99 -9.50 31.97
C VAL A 262 6.37 -9.07 31.43
N THR A 263 6.85 -7.94 31.95
CA THR A 263 8.06 -7.18 31.61
C THR A 263 9.35 -8.00 31.73
N TRP A 264 9.44 -8.86 32.75
CA TRP A 264 10.66 -9.63 33.01
C TRP A 264 10.96 -10.70 31.96
N CYS A 265 9.94 -11.25 31.28
CA CYS A 265 10.17 -12.25 30.24
C CYS A 265 10.71 -11.60 28.96
N ASN A 266 10.31 -10.36 28.68
CA ASN A 266 10.70 -9.64 27.47
C ASN A 266 12.15 -9.15 27.57
N ASP A 267 12.59 -8.58 28.70
CA ASP A 267 13.99 -8.19 28.89
C ASP A 267 14.96 -9.39 28.73
N LYS A 268 14.53 -10.57 29.20
CA LYS A 268 15.27 -11.82 29.04
C LYS A 268 15.30 -12.27 27.59
N ALA A 269 14.17 -12.21 26.89
CA ALA A 269 14.07 -12.55 25.48
C ALA A 269 14.88 -11.58 24.59
N ASP A 270 14.81 -10.27 24.83
CA ASP A 270 15.59 -9.24 24.15
C ASP A 270 17.09 -9.48 24.31
N THR A 271 17.53 -9.74 25.54
CA THR A 271 18.92 -10.06 25.84
C THR A 271 19.36 -11.37 25.19
N TYR A 272 18.49 -12.39 25.19
CA TYR A 272 18.76 -13.67 24.55
C TYR A 272 18.93 -13.51 23.03
N ILE A 273 17.98 -12.84 22.35
CA ILE A 273 18.05 -12.53 20.92
C ILE A 273 19.31 -11.75 20.59
N GLY A 274 19.66 -10.74 21.39
CA GLY A 274 20.89 -9.97 21.23
C GLY A 274 22.16 -10.84 21.29
N ASN A 275 22.20 -11.82 22.19
CA ASN A 275 23.32 -12.76 22.29
C ASN A 275 23.37 -13.75 21.12
N VAL A 276 22.23 -14.21 20.59
CA VAL A 276 22.17 -15.03 19.37
C VAL A 276 22.71 -14.22 18.19
N ALA A 277 22.23 -12.98 18.01
CA ALA A 277 22.64 -12.08 16.93
C ALA A 277 24.14 -11.75 16.98
N ALA A 278 24.69 -11.59 18.19
CA ALA A 278 26.13 -11.39 18.39
C ALA A 278 26.98 -12.65 18.22
N GLY A 279 26.35 -13.83 18.01
CA GLY A 279 27.04 -15.12 17.92
C GLY A 279 27.67 -15.58 19.23
N VAL A 280 27.24 -15.02 20.37
CA VAL A 280 27.70 -15.45 21.71
C VAL A 280 27.11 -16.80 22.06
N ILE A 281 25.86 -17.04 21.62
CA ILE A 281 25.14 -18.31 21.77
C ILE A 281 24.63 -18.78 20.41
N GLU A 282 24.57 -20.10 20.21
CA GLU A 282 24.05 -20.70 18.98
C GLU A 282 22.64 -21.24 19.24
N ASP A 283 21.64 -20.62 18.60
CA ASP A 283 20.26 -21.09 18.56
C ASP A 283 19.70 -20.94 17.15
N ALA A 284 19.72 -22.02 16.38
CA ALA A 284 19.28 -22.00 14.98
C ALA A 284 17.76 -21.86 14.81
N ALA A 285 16.98 -21.99 15.90
CA ALA A 285 15.54 -21.77 15.86
C ALA A 285 15.19 -20.29 16.06
N CYS A 286 16.07 -19.52 16.72
CA CYS A 286 15.94 -18.08 16.85
C CYS A 286 16.28 -17.39 15.53
N ILE A 287 15.36 -16.55 15.05
CA ILE A 287 15.54 -15.73 13.86
C ILE A 287 15.93 -14.33 14.30
N THR A 288 17.11 -13.87 13.88
CA THR A 288 17.66 -12.56 14.22
C THR A 288 17.70 -11.58 13.05
N ASP A 289 17.33 -12.05 11.87
CA ASP A 289 17.35 -11.26 10.63
C ASP A 289 15.94 -10.81 10.26
N ILE A 290 15.85 -9.62 9.66
CA ILE A 290 14.61 -9.03 9.19
C ILE A 290 14.68 -8.72 7.70
N GLU A 291 13.66 -9.13 6.96
CA GLU A 291 13.52 -8.87 5.53
C GLU A 291 12.08 -8.48 5.21
N LEU A 292 11.91 -7.48 4.35
CA LEU A 292 10.61 -7.03 3.87
C LEU A 292 10.73 -6.57 2.42
N ASN A 293 9.79 -7.01 1.58
CA ASN A 293 9.66 -6.54 0.21
C ASN A 293 8.26 -5.96 -0.03
N VAL A 294 8.22 -4.66 -0.35
CA VAL A 294 6.99 -3.91 -0.62
C VAL A 294 6.99 -3.42 -2.07
N ILE A 295 5.91 -3.71 -2.78
CA ILE A 295 5.74 -3.35 -4.19
C ILE A 295 4.51 -2.47 -4.31
N ALA A 296 4.69 -1.25 -4.82
CA ALA A 296 3.61 -0.36 -5.21
C ALA A 296 3.44 -0.38 -6.74
N THR A 297 2.20 -0.50 -7.22
CA THR A 297 1.87 -0.54 -8.66
C THR A 297 0.67 0.35 -8.95
N ALA A 298 0.71 1.08 -10.07
CA ALA A 298 -0.44 1.80 -10.61
C ALA A 298 -0.73 1.30 -12.04
N THR A 299 -1.96 0.84 -12.28
CA THR A 299 -2.39 0.25 -13.55
C THR A 299 -3.63 0.94 -14.07
N GLN A 300 -3.69 1.22 -15.38
CA GLN A 300 -4.92 1.71 -16.01
C GLN A 300 -6.01 0.62 -15.96
N ILE A 301 -7.23 1.00 -15.63
CA ILE A 301 -8.42 0.12 -15.64
C ILE A 301 -9.50 0.66 -16.58
N ASP A 302 -10.39 -0.22 -17.02
CA ASP A 302 -11.53 0.04 -17.95
C ASP A 302 -12.85 -0.27 -17.24
#